data_AF-A0A951VK10-F1
#
_entry.id   AF-A0A951VK10-F1
#
_cell.length_a   1.000
_cell.length_b   1.000
_cell.length_c   1.000
_cell.angle_alpha   90.00
_cell.angle_beta   90.00
_cell.angle_gamma   90.00
#
_symmetry.space_group_name_H-M   'P 1'
#
loop_
_entity.id
_entity.type
_entity.pdbx_description
1 polymer ?
#
loop_
_entity_poly.entity_id
_entity_poly.type
_entity_poly.pdbx_seq_one_letter_code
_entity_poly.pdbx_strand_id
1 'polypeptide(L)'
;MRKLILLLCLCCLSFNLSAQQSPPFDTLVLKKSLLGSNVYLKNVRQSSNDLVKISLHYPQVNSFMRKARNNYYNSIITGILGFVIIGGSLNGNAPGEIANWPVTGAGLAVLSSSIFFYALQIKQTKKGIHHYNQGM
;
A
#
# COMPACT_ATOMS: atom_id res chain seq x y z
N MET A 1 21.09 -21.69 -28.24
CA MET A 1 21.15 -20.36 -27.58
C MET A 1 20.30 -19.29 -28.30
N ARG A 2 20.39 -19.10 -29.62
CA ARG A 2 19.56 -18.11 -30.36
C ARG A 2 18.03 -18.26 -30.18
N LYS A 3 17.53 -19.51 -30.10
CA LYS A 3 16.10 -19.81 -29.86
C LYS A 3 15.61 -19.42 -28.46
N LEU A 4 16.50 -19.41 -27.47
CA LEU A 4 16.20 -19.09 -26.06
C LEU A 4 16.08 -17.57 -25.86
N ILE A 5 16.90 -16.79 -26.58
CA ILE A 5 16.85 -15.32 -26.58
C ILE A 5 15.55 -14.81 -27.24
N LEU A 6 15.12 -15.43 -28.34
CA LEU A 6 13.87 -15.09 -29.00
C LEU A 6 12.64 -15.37 -28.12
N LEU A 7 12.66 -16.48 -27.34
CA LEU A 7 11.58 -16.80 -26.42
C LEU A 7 11.52 -15.82 -25.23
N LEU A 8 12.69 -15.38 -24.74
CA LEU A 8 12.78 -14.37 -23.68
C LEU A 8 12.25 -12.99 -24.14
N CYS A 9 12.61 -12.57 -25.37
CA CYS A 9 12.08 -11.33 -25.97
C CYS A 9 10.57 -11.41 -26.19
N LEU A 10 10.04 -12.55 -26.63
CA LEU A 10 8.61 -12.75 -26.86
C LEU A 10 7.80 -12.65 -25.55
N CYS A 11 8.33 -13.18 -24.44
CA CYS A 11 7.74 -13.05 -23.11
C CYS A 11 7.79 -11.60 -22.59
N CYS A 12 8.86 -10.84 -22.84
CA CYS A 12 8.94 -9.43 -22.43
C CYS A 12 7.97 -8.52 -23.20
N LEU A 13 7.68 -8.85 -24.47
CA LEU A 13 6.72 -8.11 -25.29
C LEU A 13 5.26 -8.33 -24.84
N SER A 14 4.93 -9.48 -24.25
CA SER A 14 3.56 -9.79 -23.81
C SER A 14 3.13 -8.99 -22.56
N PHE A 15 4.06 -8.48 -21.77
CA PHE A 15 3.74 -7.68 -20.57
C PHE A 15 3.40 -6.21 -20.86
N ASN A 16 3.71 -5.70 -22.05
CA ASN A 16 3.48 -4.29 -22.39
C ASN A 16 2.08 -4.02 -22.99
N LEU A 17 1.31 -5.07 -23.30
CA LEU A 17 0.00 -4.93 -23.94
C LEU A 17 -1.18 -4.89 -22.96
N SER A 18 -0.99 -4.28 -21.78
CA SER A 18 -2.11 -3.83 -20.96
C SER A 18 -2.54 -2.46 -21.47
N ALA A 19 -3.47 -2.45 -22.42
CA ALA A 19 -4.07 -1.23 -22.97
C ALA A 19 -4.47 -0.27 -21.84
N GLN A 20 -3.73 0.83 -21.75
CA GLN A 20 -3.92 1.89 -20.78
C GLN A 20 -5.14 2.71 -21.22
N GLN A 21 -6.34 2.20 -20.93
CA GLN A 21 -7.56 3.00 -21.01
C GLN A 21 -7.37 4.19 -20.06
N SER A 22 -7.08 5.36 -20.64
CA SER A 22 -6.97 6.59 -19.89
C SER A 22 -8.37 6.90 -19.37
N PRO A 23 -8.60 6.81 -18.05
CA PRO A 23 -9.91 7.05 -17.52
C PRO A 23 -10.22 8.56 -17.62
N PRO A 24 -11.50 8.96 -17.52
CA PRO A 24 -11.92 10.35 -17.70
C PRO A 24 -11.07 11.31 -16.86
N PHE A 25 -10.92 12.55 -17.34
CA PHE A 25 -9.95 13.52 -16.81
C PHE A 25 -10.14 13.83 -15.30
N ASP A 26 -11.32 13.58 -14.73
CA ASP A 26 -11.63 13.75 -13.30
C ASP A 26 -11.89 12.43 -12.56
N THR A 27 -11.18 11.35 -12.90
CA THR A 27 -11.30 10.07 -12.20
C THR A 27 -10.11 9.78 -11.30
N LEU A 28 -10.41 9.23 -10.13
CA LEU A 28 -9.40 8.63 -9.27
C LEU A 28 -9.10 7.21 -9.75
N VAL A 29 -7.81 6.90 -9.88
CA VAL A 29 -7.32 5.61 -10.37
C VAL A 29 -6.40 4.99 -9.36
N LEU A 30 -6.72 3.76 -8.93
CA LEU A 30 -5.82 2.97 -8.09
C LEU A 30 -4.88 2.15 -8.99
N LYS A 31 -3.58 2.44 -8.93
CA LYS A 31 -2.53 1.66 -9.62
C LYS A 31 -1.74 0.84 -8.60
N LYS A 32 -1.51 -0.44 -8.90
CA LYS A 32 -0.59 -1.29 -8.14
C LYS A 32 0.86 -0.86 -8.43
N SER A 33 1.70 -0.93 -7.42
CA SER A 33 3.14 -0.68 -7.45
C SER A 33 3.85 -1.80 -6.70
N LEU A 34 5.14 -1.99 -6.95
CA LEU A 34 6.00 -2.98 -6.26
C LEU A 34 5.91 -2.87 -4.73
N LEU A 35 5.79 -1.64 -4.21
CA LEU A 35 5.73 -1.36 -2.78
C LEU A 35 4.32 -1.02 -2.29
N GLY A 36 3.27 -1.28 -3.09
CA GLY A 36 1.90 -1.16 -2.62
C GLY A 36 0.89 -0.67 -3.66
N SER A 37 -0.01 0.23 -3.26
CA SER A 37 -1.03 0.81 -4.15
C SER A 37 -1.00 2.33 -4.08
N ASN A 38 -0.98 2.98 -5.24
CA ASN A 38 -0.95 4.44 -5.38
C ASN A 38 -2.24 4.92 -6.05
N VAL A 39 -2.77 6.05 -5.59
CA VAL A 39 -3.92 6.70 -6.21
C VAL A 39 -3.46 7.86 -7.08
N TYR A 40 -4.04 7.99 -8.25
CA TYR A 40 -3.76 9.06 -9.19
C TYR A 40 -5.04 9.82 -9.54
N LEU A 41 -4.93 11.14 -9.64
CA LEU A 41 -5.92 12.03 -10.23
C LEU A 41 -5.17 12.83 -11.31
N LYS A 42 -5.66 12.84 -12.56
CA LYS A 42 -4.99 13.56 -13.67
C LYS A 42 -3.51 13.20 -13.82
N ASN A 43 -3.17 11.91 -13.69
CA ASN A 43 -1.80 11.39 -13.67
C ASN A 43 -0.88 11.92 -12.54
N VAL A 44 -1.40 12.73 -11.61
CA VAL A 44 -0.68 13.17 -10.42
C VAL A 44 -0.98 12.23 -9.27
N ARG A 45 0.08 11.69 -8.65
CA ARG A 45 -0.03 10.84 -7.46
C ARG A 45 -0.65 11.64 -6.32
N GLN A 46 -1.70 11.10 -5.71
CA GLN A 46 -2.40 11.70 -4.59
C GLN A 46 -1.98 11.02 -3.28
N SER A 47 -1.57 11.80 -2.30
CA SER A 47 -1.35 11.30 -0.94
C SER A 47 -2.67 11.03 -0.23
N SER A 48 -2.66 10.30 0.88
CA SER A 48 -3.86 10.11 1.71
C SER A 48 -4.43 11.43 2.23
N ASN A 49 -3.61 12.45 2.41
CA ASN A 49 -4.07 13.79 2.80
C ASN A 49 -4.75 14.51 1.63
N ASP A 50 -4.23 14.38 0.41
CA ASP A 50 -4.84 14.97 -0.78
C ASP A 50 -6.21 14.36 -1.05
N LEU A 51 -6.34 13.04 -0.90
CA LEU A 51 -7.63 12.35 -1.05
C LEU A 51 -8.68 12.83 -0.04
N VAL A 52 -8.28 13.14 1.21
CA VAL A 52 -9.19 13.72 2.22
C VAL A 52 -9.58 15.15 1.85
N LYS A 53 -8.66 15.95 1.30
CA LYS A 53 -8.94 17.32 0.84
C LYS A 53 -9.88 17.33 -0.36
N ILE A 54 -9.61 16.50 -1.37
CA ILE A 54 -10.45 16.36 -2.57
C ILE A 54 -11.88 15.95 -2.21
N SER A 55 -12.03 15.10 -1.20
CA SER A 55 -13.33 14.61 -0.75
C SER A 55 -14.03 15.49 0.29
N LEU A 56 -13.51 16.67 0.63
CA LEU A 56 -14.03 17.51 1.72
C LEU A 56 -15.52 17.86 1.55
N HIS A 57 -15.95 18.13 0.32
CA HIS A 57 -17.32 18.51 0.00
C HIS A 57 -18.28 17.32 -0.18
N TYR A 58 -17.78 16.08 -0.03
CA TYR A 58 -18.54 14.85 -0.27
C TYR A 58 -18.48 13.95 0.98
N PRO A 59 -19.41 14.10 1.94
CA PRO A 59 -19.32 13.48 3.26
C PRO A 59 -19.10 11.97 3.22
N GLN A 60 -19.77 11.29 2.29
CA GLN A 60 -19.64 9.84 2.10
C GLN A 60 -18.23 9.45 1.66
N VAL A 61 -17.70 10.07 0.61
CA VAL A 61 -16.33 9.86 0.12
C VAL A 61 -15.31 10.22 1.20
N ASN A 62 -15.52 11.36 1.88
CA ASN A 62 -14.65 11.84 2.94
C ASN A 62 -14.49 10.81 4.06
N SER A 63 -15.62 10.21 4.48
CA SER A 63 -15.62 9.21 5.54
C SER A 63 -14.74 8.00 5.20
N PHE A 64 -14.76 7.56 3.94
CA PHE A 64 -13.91 6.46 3.45
C PHE A 64 -12.45 6.88 3.36
N MET A 65 -12.15 8.08 2.84
CA MET A 65 -10.78 8.58 2.71
C MET A 65 -10.12 8.84 4.07
N ARG A 66 -10.85 9.35 5.05
CA ARG A 66 -10.35 9.50 6.44
C ARG A 66 -10.06 8.17 7.09
N LYS A 67 -10.96 7.17 6.94
CA LYS A 67 -10.71 5.80 7.43
C LYS A 67 -9.49 5.17 6.76
N ALA A 68 -9.35 5.33 5.44
CA ALA A 68 -8.18 4.86 4.71
C ALA A 68 -6.90 5.49 5.26
N ARG A 69 -6.88 6.80 5.47
CA ARG A 69 -5.74 7.52 6.05
C ARG A 69 -5.38 7.04 7.45
N ASN A 70 -6.37 6.83 8.33
CA ASN A 70 -6.12 6.34 9.68
C ASN A 70 -5.52 4.93 9.65
N ASN A 71 -6.03 4.05 8.79
CA ASN A 71 -5.47 2.71 8.60
C ASN A 71 -4.04 2.74 8.04
N TYR A 72 -3.73 3.68 7.15
CA TYR A 72 -2.37 3.89 6.65
C TYR A 72 -1.40 4.26 7.79
N TYR A 73 -1.77 5.23 8.63
CA TYR A 73 -0.93 5.61 9.78
C TYR A 73 -0.81 4.48 10.80
N ASN A 74 -1.89 3.75 11.10
CA ASN A 74 -1.82 2.59 11.99
C ASN A 74 -0.91 1.50 11.43
N SER A 75 -0.95 1.25 10.12
CA SER A 75 -0.04 0.31 9.45
C SER A 75 1.42 0.75 9.59
N ILE A 76 1.73 2.03 9.38
CA ILE A 76 3.09 2.56 9.57
C ILE A 76 3.54 2.41 11.02
N ILE A 77 2.73 2.85 11.98
CA ILE A 77 3.09 2.85 13.39
C ILE A 77 3.34 1.43 13.87
N THR A 78 2.43 0.50 13.59
CA THR A 78 2.58 -0.92 13.96
C THR A 78 3.74 -1.58 13.22
N GLY A 79 3.99 -1.23 11.96
CA GLY A 79 5.13 -1.73 11.19
C GLY A 79 6.46 -1.29 11.80
N ILE A 80 6.60 -0.01 12.14
CA ILE A 80 7.79 0.54 12.80
C ILE A 80 7.98 -0.08 14.18
N LEU A 81 6.91 -0.14 15.00
CA LEU A 81 6.99 -0.74 16.34
C LEU A 81 7.40 -2.21 16.28
N GLY A 82 6.79 -2.99 15.40
CA GLY A 82 7.15 -4.40 15.20
C GLY A 82 8.62 -4.56 14.79
N PHE A 83 9.09 -3.72 13.85
CA PHE A 83 10.49 -3.76 13.41
C PHE A 83 11.47 -3.34 14.50
N VAL A 84 11.14 -2.33 15.32
CA VAL A 84 11.99 -1.90 16.45
C VAL A 84 12.08 -3.00 17.50
N ILE A 85 10.98 -3.68 17.81
CA ILE A 85 10.98 -4.80 18.78
C ILE A 85 11.86 -5.95 18.27
N ILE A 86 11.71 -6.35 17.01
CA ILE A 86 12.53 -7.40 16.38
C ILE A 86 14.00 -6.97 16.28
N GLY A 87 14.27 -5.75 15.84
CA GLY A 87 15.63 -5.23 15.70
C GLY A 87 16.32 -5.12 17.05
N GLY A 88 15.61 -4.70 18.10
CA GLY A 88 16.13 -4.64 19.46
C GLY A 88 16.44 -6.02 20.05
N SER A 89 15.60 -7.03 19.81
CA SER A 89 15.85 -8.39 20.28
C SER A 89 16.99 -9.11 19.54
N LEU A 90 17.34 -8.66 18.33
CA LEU A 90 18.44 -9.20 17.54
C LEU A 90 19.77 -8.45 17.74
N ASN A 91 19.74 -7.12 17.91
CA ASN A 91 20.94 -6.28 18.02
C ASN A 91 21.38 -6.00 19.47
N GLY A 92 20.49 -6.18 20.45
CA GLY A 92 20.79 -5.92 21.86
C GLY A 92 21.65 -6.99 22.53
N ASN A 93 21.94 -8.08 21.83
CA ASN A 93 22.72 -9.20 22.35
C ASN A 93 24.19 -9.02 21.95
N ALA A 94 25.08 -8.96 22.93
CA ALA A 94 26.52 -9.00 22.67
C ALA A 94 26.88 -10.29 21.88
N PRO A 95 27.99 -10.32 21.12
CA PRO A 95 28.43 -11.56 20.48
C PRO A 95 28.57 -12.67 21.53
N GLY A 96 27.65 -13.65 21.50
CA GLY A 96 27.56 -14.75 22.46
C GLY A 96 26.24 -14.84 23.25
N GLU A 97 25.39 -13.82 23.23
CA GLU A 97 24.08 -13.85 23.89
C GLU A 97 22.99 -14.47 23.01
N ILE A 98 22.10 -15.26 23.63
CA ILE A 98 21.04 -15.99 22.95
C ILE A 98 19.91 -15.01 22.59
N ALA A 99 19.47 -15.03 21.33
CA ALA A 99 18.35 -14.23 20.86
C ALA A 99 17.09 -14.39 21.72
N ASN A 100 16.47 -13.28 22.10
CA ASN A 100 15.22 -13.30 22.85
C ASN A 100 14.02 -13.58 21.93
N TRP A 101 13.82 -14.86 21.62
CA TRP A 101 12.77 -15.34 20.72
C TRP A 101 11.34 -14.93 21.13
N PRO A 102 10.96 -14.93 22.42
CA PRO A 102 9.66 -14.39 22.83
C PRO A 102 9.44 -12.92 22.41
N VAL A 103 10.45 -12.06 22.58
CA VAL A 103 10.37 -10.64 22.18
C VAL A 103 10.28 -10.52 20.66
N THR A 104 11.05 -11.30 19.92
CA THR A 104 10.94 -11.38 18.45
C THR A 104 9.55 -11.82 18.01
N GLY A 105 8.95 -12.81 18.68
CA GLY A 105 7.59 -13.29 18.43
C GLY A 105 6.53 -12.21 18.66
N ALA A 106 6.66 -11.44 19.76
CA ALA A 106 5.79 -10.29 20.01
C ALA A 106 5.95 -9.21 18.93
N GLY A 107 7.19 -8.91 18.51
CA GLY A 107 7.47 -7.96 17.43
C GLY A 107 6.86 -8.41 16.09
N LEU A 108 6.91 -9.70 15.77
CA LEU A 108 6.26 -10.27 14.59
C LEU A 108 4.72 -10.18 14.66
N ALA A 109 4.13 -10.40 15.83
CA ALA A 109 2.69 -10.23 16.02
C ALA A 109 2.27 -8.78 15.76
N VAL A 110 3.01 -7.81 16.30
CA VAL A 110 2.78 -6.38 16.04
C VAL A 110 2.99 -6.05 14.55
N LEU A 111 4.04 -6.57 13.93
CA LEU A 111 4.31 -6.38 12.49
C LEU A 111 3.17 -6.95 11.63
N SER A 112 2.64 -8.12 11.97
CA SER A 112 1.53 -8.73 11.23
C SER A 112 0.26 -7.87 11.27
N SER A 113 0.03 -7.13 12.36
CA SER A 113 -1.09 -6.19 12.46
C SER A 113 -0.97 -5.04 11.44
N SER A 114 0.25 -4.65 11.07
CA SER A 114 0.51 -3.67 10.02
C SER A 114 -0.07 -4.12 8.67
N ILE A 115 0.07 -5.40 8.35
CA ILE A 115 -0.47 -6.00 7.12
C ILE A 115 -2.00 -5.93 7.12
N PHE A 116 -2.62 -6.21 8.26
CA PHE A 116 -4.07 -6.11 8.41
C PHE A 116 -4.57 -4.67 8.20
N PHE A 117 -3.93 -3.68 8.81
CA PHE A 117 -4.27 -2.27 8.62
C PHE A 117 -4.06 -1.81 7.17
N TYR A 118 -3.00 -2.28 6.51
CA TYR A 118 -2.76 -2.00 5.10
C TYR A 118 -3.87 -2.57 4.19
N ALA A 119 -4.33 -3.80 4.46
CA ALA A 119 -5.47 -4.37 3.74
C ALA A 119 -6.75 -3.55 3.93
N LEU A 120 -7.01 -3.10 5.16
CA LEU A 120 -8.15 -2.22 5.45
C LEU A 120 -8.01 -0.86 4.76
N GLN A 121 -6.82 -0.27 4.71
CA GLN A 121 -6.54 0.96 3.96
C GLN A 121 -6.96 0.77 2.49
N ILE A 122 -6.47 -0.25 1.80
CA ILE A 122 -6.81 -0.51 0.39
C ILE A 122 -8.33 -0.65 0.21
N LYS A 123 -9.00 -1.40 1.11
CA LYS A 123 -10.45 -1.61 1.05
C LYS A 123 -11.22 -0.30 1.14
N GLN A 124 -10.84 0.59 2.06
CA GLN A 124 -11.51 1.89 2.21
C GLN A 124 -11.19 2.83 1.05
N THR A 125 -9.95 2.85 0.56
CA THR A 125 -9.55 3.64 -0.62
C THR A 125 -10.36 3.22 -1.85
N LYS A 126 -10.52 1.92 -2.10
CA LYS A 126 -11.34 1.41 -3.23
C LYS A 126 -12.79 1.87 -3.14
N LYS A 127 -13.40 1.81 -1.94
CA LYS A 127 -14.77 2.30 -1.73
C LYS A 127 -14.88 3.80 -1.97
N GLY A 128 -13.94 4.59 -1.44
CA GLY A 128 -13.91 6.04 -1.65
C GLY A 128 -13.77 6.41 -3.13
N ILE A 129 -12.87 5.73 -3.86
CA ILE A 129 -12.68 5.93 -5.30
C ILE A 129 -13.95 5.57 -6.08
N HIS A 130 -14.60 4.46 -5.73
CA HIS A 130 -15.83 4.03 -6.38
C HIS A 130 -16.93 5.11 -6.28
N HIS A 131 -17.18 5.62 -5.08
CA HIS A 131 -18.16 6.69 -4.86
C HIS A 131 -17.77 7.98 -5.60
N TYR A 132 -16.51 8.41 -5.45
CA TYR A 132 -16.00 9.60 -6.14
C TYR A 132 -16.21 9.54 -7.67
N ASN A 133 -15.90 8.39 -8.28
CA ASN A 133 -16.01 8.21 -9.74
C ASN A 133 -17.46 8.05 -10.23
N GLN A 134 -18.44 7.85 -9.34
CA GLN A 134 -19.86 7.71 -9.70
C GLN A 134 -20.61 9.05 -9.75
N GLY A 135 -19.89 10.18 -9.76
CA GLY A 135 -20.49 11.52 -9.69
C GLY A 135 -20.55 12.08 -8.28
N MET A 136 -19.76 11.47 -7.38
CA MET A 136 -19.61 11.72 -5.94
C MET A 136 -20.60 10.97 -5.04
#